data_AF-A0A2H6NJ84-F1
#
_entry.id   AF-A0A2H6NJ84-F1
#
_cell.length_a   1.000
_cell.length_b   1.000
_cell.length_c   1.000
_cell.angle_alpha   90.00
_cell.angle_beta   90.00
_cell.angle_gamma   90.00
#
_symmetry.space_group_name_H-M   'P 1'
#
loop_
_entity.id
_entity.type
_entity.pdbx_description
1 polymer ?
#
loop_
_entity_poly.entity_id
_entity_poly.type
_entity_poly.pdbx_seq_one_letter_code
_entity_poly.pdbx_strand_id
1 'polypeptide(L)'
;ALLVLHFTALALFALNRWHRSDENILSLLKDPAKRKDHPEPLSANQVIYPLFTSNFIGVCFSRSLHYQFYVWYFHTLPYLLWCTPPKKLAHLLKVLILGLVELSWNTYPSTVYSSASLHVCHGIILLQLWHGTMSSPEEKQPSKKVE
;
A
#
# COMPACT_ATOMS: atom_id res chain seq x y z
N ALA A 1 15.99 -14.11 -8.32
CA ALA A 1 15.96 -12.65 -8.52
C ALA A 1 14.67 -12.02 -7.98
N LEU A 2 13.49 -12.30 -8.55
CA LEU A 2 12.22 -11.68 -8.14
C LEU A 2 11.87 -11.86 -6.64
N LEU A 3 12.11 -13.05 -6.09
CA LEU A 3 11.87 -13.29 -4.66
C LEU A 3 12.75 -12.43 -3.75
N VAL A 4 14.03 -12.27 -4.09
CA VAL A 4 14.95 -11.39 -3.34
C VAL A 4 14.47 -9.96 -3.42
N LEU A 5 14.10 -9.49 -4.61
CA LEU A 5 13.59 -8.14 -4.82
C LEU A 5 12.28 -7.90 -4.04
N HIS A 6 11.39 -8.89 -3.99
CA HIS A 6 10.18 -8.86 -3.17
C HIS A 6 10.51 -8.71 -1.69
N PHE A 7 11.38 -9.56 -1.13
CA PHE A 7 11.78 -9.46 0.27
C PHE A 7 12.50 -8.14 0.58
N THR A 8 13.34 -7.65 -0.33
CA THR A 8 13.99 -6.34 -0.18
C THR A 8 12.97 -5.21 -0.16
N ALA A 9 11.99 -5.22 -1.07
CA ALA A 9 10.91 -4.22 -1.09
C ALA A 9 10.07 -4.26 0.19
N LEU A 10 9.70 -5.45 0.67
CA LEU A 10 9.00 -5.62 1.94
C LEU A 10 9.82 -5.10 3.11
N ALA A 11 11.12 -5.41 3.17
CA ALA A 11 12.00 -4.92 4.23
C ALA A 11 12.10 -3.38 4.21
N LEU A 12 12.26 -2.78 3.03
CA LEU A 12 12.31 -1.32 2.89
C LEU A 12 11.00 -0.66 3.35
N PHE A 13 9.84 -1.20 2.94
CA PHE A 13 8.55 -0.69 3.40
C PHE A 13 8.34 -0.88 4.90
N ALA A 14 8.75 -2.03 5.45
CA ALA A 14 8.64 -2.33 6.87
C ALA A 14 9.49 -1.39 7.73
N LEU A 15 10.73 -1.13 7.31
CA LEU A 15 11.68 -0.29 8.06
C LEU A 15 11.37 1.20 7.91
N ASN A 16 11.00 1.66 6.71
CA ASN A 16 10.89 3.08 6.44
C ASN A 16 9.46 3.61 6.57
N ARG A 17 8.43 2.77 6.33
CA ARG A 17 7.08 3.26 6.04
C ARG A 17 5.96 2.68 6.89
N TRP A 18 6.03 1.41 7.26
CA TRP A 18 5.06 0.77 8.15
C TRP A 18 5.37 0.97 9.63
N HIS A 19 6.53 1.56 9.95
CA HIS A 19 6.96 1.74 11.31
C HIS A 19 6.14 2.82 12.05
N ARG A 20 5.63 2.49 13.25
CA ARG A 20 4.70 3.32 14.05
C ARG A 20 5.41 4.27 15.02
N SER A 21 6.64 3.97 15.42
CA SER A 21 7.35 4.64 16.53
C SER A 21 8.63 5.34 16.04
N ASP A 22 9.10 6.37 16.72
CA ASP A 22 10.42 6.99 16.43
C ASP A 22 11.61 6.07 16.80
N GLU A 23 11.34 4.91 17.40
CA GLU A 23 12.37 3.97 17.85
C GLU A 23 12.70 2.91 16.79
N ASN A 24 13.97 2.50 16.66
CA ASN A 24 14.33 1.42 15.73
C ASN A 24 13.60 0.10 16.06
N ILE A 25 13.16 -0.67 15.06
CA ILE A 25 12.59 -2.02 15.27
C ILE A 25 13.51 -2.90 16.13
N LEU A 26 14.81 -2.71 15.97
CA LEU A 26 15.85 -3.41 16.71
C LEU A 26 15.86 -3.06 18.21
N SER A 27 15.52 -1.83 18.60
CA SER A 27 15.37 -1.47 20.02
C SER A 27 14.09 -2.04 20.63
N LEU A 28 13.01 -2.18 19.84
CA LEU A 28 11.77 -2.84 20.28
C LEU A 28 11.91 -4.36 20.49
N LEU A 29 12.88 -5.00 19.82
CA LEU A 29 13.27 -6.40 20.02
C LEU A 29 14.25 -6.56 21.18
N LYS A 30 15.10 -5.57 21.43
CA LYS A 30 16.18 -5.64 22.43
C LYS A 30 15.69 -5.45 23.86
N ASP A 31 14.78 -4.50 24.09
CA ASP A 31 14.23 -4.20 25.42
C ASP A 31 12.70 -4.42 25.47
N PRO A 32 12.21 -5.67 25.43
CA PRO A 32 10.77 -5.95 25.49
C PRO A 32 10.11 -5.49 26.80
N ALA A 33 10.90 -5.36 27.88
CA ALA A 33 10.45 -4.89 29.20
C ALA A 33 10.19 -3.37 29.28
N LYS A 34 10.62 -2.58 28.29
CA LYS A 34 10.35 -1.13 28.22
C LYS A 34 9.11 -0.78 27.39
N ARG A 35 8.40 -1.79 26.87
CA ARG A 35 7.18 -1.55 26.09
C ARG A 35 6.16 -0.85 26.98
N LYS A 36 5.60 0.27 26.50
CA LYS A 36 4.51 1.00 27.16
C LYS A 36 3.41 0.03 27.58
N ASP A 37 3.05 0.04 28.87
CA ASP A 37 1.99 -0.81 29.44
C ASP A 37 0.59 -0.51 28.87
N HIS A 38 0.42 0.66 28.25
CA HIS A 38 -0.79 1.07 27.54
C HIS A 38 -0.54 1.14 26.03
N PRO A 39 -0.84 0.08 25.27
CA PRO A 39 -0.84 0.16 23.82
C PRO A 39 -1.95 1.12 23.38
N GLU A 40 -1.57 2.26 22.82
CA GLU A 40 -2.46 3.16 22.10
C GLU A 40 -3.30 2.35 21.08
N PRO A 41 -4.63 2.51 21.05
CA PRO A 41 -5.51 1.69 20.22
C PRO A 41 -5.05 1.74 18.76
N LEU A 42 -4.92 0.56 18.15
CA LEU A 42 -4.57 0.43 16.73
C LEU A 42 -5.76 0.90 15.89
N SER A 43 -5.56 1.96 15.11
CA SER A 43 -6.54 2.36 14.10
C SER A 43 -6.61 1.29 13.01
N ALA A 44 -7.81 0.97 12.53
CA ALA A 44 -8.02 0.00 11.46
C ALA A 44 -7.14 0.31 10.22
N ASN A 45 -6.95 1.58 9.90
CA ASN A 45 -6.08 2.00 8.80
C ASN A 45 -4.62 1.58 8.99
N GLN A 46 -4.11 1.58 10.23
CA GLN A 46 -2.74 1.18 10.53
C GLN A 46 -2.49 -0.31 10.30
N VAL A 47 -3.54 -1.13 10.32
CA VAL A 47 -3.47 -2.57 10.02
C VAL A 47 -3.72 -2.83 8.54
N ILE A 48 -4.74 -2.18 7.98
CA ILE A 48 -5.17 -2.39 6.59
C ILE A 48 -4.11 -1.91 5.60
N TYR A 49 -3.46 -0.78 5.87
CA TYR A 49 -2.43 -0.22 4.99
C TYR A 49 -1.25 -1.18 4.74
N PRO A 50 -0.52 -1.68 5.76
CA PRO A 50 0.56 -2.65 5.55
C PRO A 50 0.06 -3.97 4.95
N LEU A 51 -1.15 -4.42 5.31
CA LEU A 51 -1.74 -5.63 4.73
C LEU A 51 -1.95 -5.50 3.21
N PHE A 52 -2.56 -4.39 2.76
CA PHE A 52 -2.84 -4.19 1.34
C PHE A 52 -1.57 -3.83 0.55
N THR A 53 -0.65 -3.05 1.13
CA THR A 53 0.61 -2.72 0.46
C THR A 53 1.52 -3.94 0.33
N SER A 54 1.64 -4.80 1.36
CA SER A 54 2.42 -6.04 1.26
C SER A 54 1.86 -7.01 0.21
N ASN A 55 0.54 -7.19 0.17
CA ASN A 55 -0.13 -7.98 -0.87
C ASN A 55 0.16 -7.42 -2.28
N PHE A 56 0.05 -6.10 -2.45
CA PHE A 56 0.32 -5.45 -3.72
C PHE A 56 1.78 -5.59 -4.18
N ILE A 57 2.74 -5.46 -3.26
CA ILE A 57 4.16 -5.72 -3.52
C ILE A 57 4.36 -7.18 -3.99
N GLY A 58 3.63 -8.14 -3.40
CA GLY A 58 3.63 -9.54 -3.84
C GLY A 58 3.18 -9.71 -5.29
N VAL A 59 2.08 -9.05 -5.67
CA VAL A 59 1.57 -9.08 -7.06
C VAL A 59 2.59 -8.48 -8.02
N CYS A 60 3.22 -7.35 -7.68
CA CYS A 60 4.20 -6.65 -8.53
C CYS A 60 5.45 -7.50 -8.85
N PHE A 61 5.86 -8.39 -7.94
CA PHE A 61 7.03 -9.24 -8.11
C PHE A 61 6.69 -10.69 -8.48
N SER A 62 5.44 -10.98 -8.81
CA SER A 62 5.06 -12.29 -9.32
C SER A 62 5.58 -12.48 -10.74
N ARG A 63 6.14 -13.67 -11.02
CA ARG A 63 6.60 -14.05 -12.37
C ARG A 63 5.44 -14.15 -13.37
N SER A 64 4.26 -14.54 -12.90
CA SER A 64 3.09 -14.76 -13.75
C SER A 64 1.85 -14.28 -13.04
N LEU A 65 1.03 -13.53 -13.78
CA LEU A 65 -0.18 -12.90 -13.27
C LEU A 65 -1.39 -13.66 -13.79
N HIS A 66 -2.06 -14.40 -12.90
CA HIS A 66 -3.30 -15.10 -13.19
C HIS A 66 -4.50 -14.28 -12.69
N TYR A 67 -5.67 -14.42 -13.31
CA TYR A 67 -6.88 -13.68 -12.94
C TYR A 67 -7.27 -13.84 -11.46
N GLN A 68 -6.86 -14.93 -10.83
CA GLN A 68 -7.03 -15.11 -9.38
C GLN A 68 -6.32 -14.02 -8.57
N PHE A 69 -5.11 -13.61 -8.95
CA PHE A 69 -4.44 -12.50 -8.29
C PHE A 69 -5.21 -11.19 -8.48
N TYR A 70 -5.76 -10.96 -9.68
CA TYR A 70 -6.55 -9.76 -9.97
C TYR A 70 -7.72 -9.59 -9.00
N VAL A 71 -8.51 -10.64 -8.79
CA VAL A 71 -9.65 -10.60 -7.85
C VAL A 71 -9.22 -10.21 -6.43
N TRP A 72 -8.02 -10.63 -5.99
CA TRP A 72 -7.53 -10.34 -4.65
C TRP A 72 -7.10 -8.89 -4.43
N TYR A 73 -6.42 -8.27 -5.40
CA TYR A 73 -5.91 -6.91 -5.21
C TYR A 73 -6.79 -5.83 -5.83
N PHE A 74 -7.70 -6.18 -6.76
CA PHE A 74 -8.60 -5.23 -7.42
C PHE A 74 -9.35 -4.35 -6.42
N HIS A 75 -9.96 -4.95 -5.40
CA HIS A 75 -10.71 -4.23 -4.37
C HIS A 75 -9.83 -3.36 -3.46
N THR A 76 -8.53 -3.65 -3.40
CA THR A 76 -7.56 -2.90 -2.59
C THR A 76 -6.98 -1.69 -3.32
N LEU A 77 -7.02 -1.67 -4.65
CA LEU A 77 -6.43 -0.58 -5.47
C LEU A 77 -7.03 0.80 -5.18
N PRO A 78 -8.36 0.98 -5.08
CA PRO A 78 -8.93 2.29 -4.76
C PRO A 78 -8.45 2.79 -3.39
N TYR A 79 -8.36 1.91 -2.39
CA TYR A 79 -7.81 2.27 -1.09
C TYR A 79 -6.35 2.73 -1.21
N LEU A 80 -5.49 1.91 -1.83
CA LEU A 80 -4.06 2.21 -1.98
C LEU A 80 -3.80 3.54 -2.72
N LEU A 81 -4.59 3.82 -3.76
CA LEU A 81 -4.50 5.07 -4.52
C LEU A 81 -4.95 6.29 -3.71
N TRP A 82 -5.94 6.16 -2.82
CA TRP A 82 -6.49 7.26 -2.04
C TRP A 82 -5.90 7.44 -0.64
N CYS A 83 -5.09 6.50 -0.15
CA CYS A 83 -4.37 6.65 1.12
C CYS A 83 -3.25 7.72 1.12
N THR A 84 -2.88 8.23 -0.06
CA THR A 84 -1.84 9.27 -0.23
C THR A 84 -2.48 10.66 -0.35
N PRO A 85 -1.87 11.71 0.25
CA PRO A 85 -2.41 13.07 0.25
C PRO A 85 -2.85 13.56 -1.14
N PRO A 86 -4.03 14.20 -1.23
CA PRO A 86 -4.61 14.58 -2.51
C PRO A 86 -3.91 15.81 -3.12
N LYS A 87 -3.27 15.63 -4.27
CA LYS A 87 -3.09 16.73 -5.25
C LYS A 87 -4.26 16.65 -6.23
N LYS A 88 -4.89 17.78 -6.61
CA LYS A 88 -6.06 17.77 -7.53
C LYS A 88 -5.78 17.02 -8.83
N LEU A 89 -4.60 17.22 -9.43
CA LEU A 89 -4.14 16.50 -10.64
C LEU A 89 -4.00 14.98 -10.44
N ALA A 90 -3.83 14.52 -9.21
CA ALA A 90 -3.68 13.10 -8.92
C ALA A 90 -5.00 12.32 -9.02
N HIS A 91 -6.18 12.94 -8.88
CA HIS A 91 -7.44 12.19 -8.93
C HIS A 91 -7.73 11.61 -10.31
N LEU A 92 -7.54 12.40 -11.37
CA LEU A 92 -7.69 11.92 -12.75
C LEU A 92 -6.67 10.82 -13.05
N LEU A 93 -5.43 10.98 -12.58
CA LEU A 93 -4.39 9.97 -12.74
C LEU A 93 -4.75 8.66 -12.02
N LYS A 94 -5.29 8.72 -10.80
CA LYS A 94 -5.73 7.52 -10.05
C LYS A 94 -6.82 6.76 -10.80
N VAL A 95 -7.82 7.46 -11.34
CA VAL A 95 -8.90 6.84 -12.14
C VAL A 95 -8.34 6.27 -13.45
N LEU A 96 -7.44 6.99 -14.12
CA LEU A 96 -6.76 6.50 -15.33
C LEU A 96 -5.96 5.22 -15.04
N ILE A 97 -5.24 5.16 -13.93
CA ILE A 97 -4.50 3.97 -13.50
C ILE A 97 -5.45 2.79 -13.29
N LEU A 98 -6.59 2.99 -12.60
CA LEU A 98 -7.59 1.92 -12.43
C LEU A 98 -8.09 1.40 -13.78
N GLY A 99 -8.45 2.30 -14.71
CA GLY A 99 -8.90 1.94 -16.03
C GLY A 99 -7.84 1.22 -16.88
N LEU A 100 -6.57 1.65 -16.82
CA LEU A 100 -5.47 0.98 -17.53
C LEU A 100 -5.16 -0.41 -16.97
N VAL A 101 -5.23 -0.57 -15.64
CA VAL A 101 -5.09 -1.89 -15.00
C VAL A 101 -6.22 -2.81 -15.47
N GLU A 102 -7.47 -2.34 -15.42
CA GLU A 102 -8.63 -3.12 -15.87
C GLU A 102 -8.56 -3.47 -17.36
N LEU A 103 -8.20 -2.51 -18.22
CA LEU A 103 -8.00 -2.74 -19.64
C LEU A 103 -6.90 -3.77 -19.91
N SER A 104 -5.79 -3.70 -19.16
CA SER A 104 -4.68 -4.63 -19.28
C SER A 104 -5.10 -6.06 -18.91
N TRP A 105 -5.93 -6.23 -17.88
CA TRP A 105 -6.47 -7.53 -17.49
C TRP A 105 -7.57 -8.05 -18.42
N ASN A 106 -8.36 -7.18 -19.04
CA ASN A 106 -9.40 -7.59 -20.02
C ASN A 106 -8.85 -7.93 -21.41
N THR A 107 -7.56 -7.68 -21.68
CA THR A 107 -6.93 -7.97 -22.97
C THR A 107 -6.39 -9.41 -22.99
N TYR A 108 -7.08 -10.31 -23.70
CA TYR A 108 -6.68 -11.72 -23.87
C TYR A 108 -6.44 -12.08 -25.35
N PRO A 109 -5.30 -12.70 -25.72
CA PRO A 109 -4.10 -12.96 -24.90
C PRO A 109 -3.35 -11.66 -24.56
N SER A 110 -2.55 -11.68 -23.50
CA SER A 110 -1.78 -10.51 -23.10
C SER A 110 -0.79 -10.11 -24.21
N THR A 111 -0.76 -8.81 -24.55
CA THR A 111 0.20 -8.25 -25.50
C THR A 111 1.35 -7.59 -24.77
N VAL A 112 2.46 -7.32 -25.47
CA VAL A 112 3.59 -6.55 -24.90
C VAL A 112 3.11 -5.19 -24.37
N TYR A 113 2.15 -4.55 -25.06
CA TYR A 113 1.59 -3.27 -24.63
C TYR A 113 0.76 -3.38 -23.35
N SER A 114 -0.13 -4.37 -23.23
CA SER A 114 -0.94 -4.55 -22.02
C SER A 114 -0.06 -4.96 -20.83
N SER A 115 0.93 -5.82 -21.05
CA SER A 115 1.92 -6.17 -20.03
C SER A 115 2.74 -4.96 -19.58
N ALA A 116 3.29 -4.17 -20.51
CA ALA A 116 4.07 -2.99 -20.17
C ALA A 116 3.22 -1.94 -19.44
N SER A 117 2.00 -1.68 -19.92
CA SER A 117 1.06 -0.75 -19.28
C SER A 117 0.76 -1.16 -17.83
N LEU A 118 0.48 -2.44 -17.59
CA LEU A 118 0.22 -2.95 -16.24
C LEU A 118 1.41 -2.74 -15.30
N HIS A 119 2.62 -3.06 -15.75
CA HIS A 119 3.84 -2.88 -14.93
C HIS A 119 4.15 -1.41 -14.66
N VAL A 120 3.92 -0.52 -15.64
CA VAL A 120 4.05 0.93 -15.45
C VAL A 120 3.05 1.44 -14.42
N CYS A 121 1.79 1.04 -14.51
CA CYS A 121 0.76 1.37 -13.53
C CYS A 121 1.16 0.88 -12.13
N HIS A 122 1.63 -0.37 -12.01
CA HIS A 122 2.10 -0.93 -10.75
C HIS A 122 3.29 -0.15 -10.18
N GLY A 123 4.27 0.22 -11.01
CA GLY A 123 5.42 1.02 -10.63
C GLY A 123 5.02 2.41 -10.12
N ILE A 124 4.08 3.08 -10.79
CA ILE A 124 3.55 4.38 -10.35
C ILE A 124 2.86 4.26 -8.98
N ILE A 125 2.06 3.21 -8.77
CA ILE A 125 1.40 2.97 -7.48
C ILE A 125 2.45 2.75 -6.38
N LEU A 126 3.48 1.92 -6.62
CA LEU A 126 4.57 1.70 -5.65
C LEU A 126 5.31 3.00 -5.33
N LEU A 127 5.65 3.81 -6.33
CA LEU A 127 6.31 5.09 -6.14
C LEU A 127 5.43 6.08 -5.36
N GLN A 128 4.12 6.09 -5.62
CA GLN A 128 3.17 6.89 -4.86
C GLN A 128 3.13 6.45 -3.39
N LEU A 129 3.06 5.14 -3.14
CA LEU A 129 3.03 4.59 -1.78
C LEU A 129 4.33 4.86 -1.01
N TRP A 130 5.47 4.86 -1.71
CA TRP A 130 6.77 5.19 -1.12
C TRP A 130 6.85 6.65 -0.69
N HIS A 131 6.44 7.59 -1.55
CA HIS A 131 6.52 9.03 -1.25
C HIS A 131 5.34 9.56 -0.44
N GLY A 132 4.21 8.86 -0.42
CA GLY A 132 3.01 9.30 0.27
C GLY A 132 3.13 9.11 1.77
N THR A 133 3.07 10.19 2.55
CA THR A 133 2.85 10.12 4.01
C THR A 133 1.44 9.62 4.30
N MET A 134 1.29 8.73 5.30
CA MET A 134 -0.01 8.18 5.65
C MET A 134 -0.76 9.29 6.34
N SER A 135 -1.73 9.90 5.66
CA SER A 135 -2.72 10.70 6.38
C SER A 135 -3.59 9.71 7.13
N SER A 136 -3.40 9.57 8.44
CA SER A 136 -4.48 9.05 9.28
C SER A 136 -5.68 9.95 8.97
N PRO A 137 -6.83 9.41 8.51
CA PRO A 137 -8.04 10.18 8.52
C PRO A 137 -8.22 10.55 9.99
N GLU A 138 -8.06 11.82 10.30
CA GLU A 138 -8.43 12.38 11.58
C GLU A 138 -9.90 12.03 11.74
N GLU A 139 -10.16 11.00 12.56
CA GLU A 139 -11.50 10.68 13.01
C GLU A 139 -11.93 11.92 13.75
N LYS A 140 -12.71 12.78 13.08
CA LYS A 140 -13.40 13.90 13.71
C LYS A 140 -14.28 13.29 14.79
N GLN A 141 -13.74 13.15 16.00
CA GLN A 141 -14.56 12.92 17.18
C GLN A 141 -15.54 14.09 17.23
N PRO A 142 -16.86 13.84 17.21
CA PRO A 142 -17.80 14.89 17.50
C PRO A 142 -17.51 15.31 18.94
N SER A 143 -17.04 16.56 19.09
CA SER A 143 -16.90 17.23 20.37
C SER A 143 -18.18 16.98 21.17
N LYS A 144 -18.09 16.15 22.21
CA LYS A 144 -19.11 16.11 23.25
C LYS A 144 -19.10 17.49 23.88
N LYS A 145 -20.04 18.35 23.45
CA LYS A 145 -20.46 19.50 24.23
C LYS A 145 -20.98 18.97 25.56
N VAL A 146 -20.12 19.00 26.56
CA VAL A 146 -20.52 19.16 27.94
C VAL A 146 -20.61 20.67 28.12
N GLU A 147 -21.84 21.18 28.04
CA GLU A 147 -22.45 22.22 28.91
C GLU A 147 -23.83 22.58 28.36
#